data_AF-A0A4Y2G5H5-F1
#
_entry.id   AF-A0A4Y2G5H5-F1
#
_cell.length_a   1.000
_cell.length_b   1.000
_cell.length_c   1.000
_cell.angle_alpha   90.00
_cell.angle_beta   90.00
_cell.angle_gamma   90.00
#
_symmetry.space_group_name_H-M   'P 1'
#
loop_
_entity.id
_entity.type
_entity.pdbx_description
1 polymer ?
#
loop_
_entity_poly.entity_id
_entity_poly.type
_entity_poly.pdbx_seq_one_letter_code
_entity_poly.pdbx_strand_id
1 'polypeptide(L)'
;MEIFVKALDREGVTFLHLRNKFKHLSDAKVKEGMFISPQIKAVFRDEEFEKKLSEAEKAAWLAFKSMCTHFLGNKKAETYEDLVGDMVK
;
A
#
# COMPACT_ATOMS: atom_id res chain seq x y z
N MET A 1 0.21 -3.43 3.36
CA MET A 1 -1.04 -2.87 2.80
C MET A 1 -2.08 -2.65 3.88
N GLU A 2 -2.34 -3.65 4.72
CA GLU A 2 -3.24 -3.54 5.88
C GLU A 2 -3.10 -2.24 6.68
N ILE A 3 -1.90 -1.93 7.19
CA ILE A 3 -1.65 -0.73 8.00
C ILE A 3 -2.06 0.55 7.26
N PHE A 4 -1.64 0.68 6.00
CA PHE A 4 -1.96 1.84 5.17
C PHE A 4 -3.48 1.99 4.98
N VAL A 5 -4.17 0.90 4.66
CA VAL A 5 -5.61 0.92 4.36
C VAL A 5 -6.45 1.13 5.61
N LYS A 6 -5.98 0.68 6.77
CA LYS A 6 -6.61 0.93 8.07
C LYS A 6 -6.55 2.41 8.48
N ALA A 7 -5.51 3.12 8.04
CA ALA A 7 -5.33 4.54 8.30
C ALA A 7 -6.10 5.46 7.34
N LEU A 8 -6.62 4.94 6.22
CA LEU A 8 -7.44 5.72 5.29
C LEU A 8 -8.79 6.08 5.93
N ASP A 9 -9.28 7.28 5.60
CA ASP A 9 -10.65 7.66 5.91
C ASP A 9 -11.64 6.70 5.23
N ARG A 10 -12.54 6.11 6.01
CA ARG A 10 -13.51 5.10 5.55
C ARG A 10 -14.58 5.68 4.64
N GLU A 11 -14.83 6.97 4.74
CA GLU A 11 -15.76 7.70 3.88
C GLU A 11 -15.02 8.50 2.80
N GLY A 12 -13.69 8.55 2.89
CA GLY A 12 -12.82 9.27 1.96
C GLY A 12 -12.82 8.69 0.55
N VAL A 13 -12.58 9.57 -0.42
CA VAL A 13 -12.57 9.25 -1.86
C VAL A 13 -11.57 8.13 -2.22
N THR A 14 -10.44 8.07 -1.50
CA THR A 14 -9.40 7.05 -1.66
C THR A 14 -9.91 5.66 -1.27
N PHE A 15 -10.59 5.53 -0.14
CA PHE A 15 -11.13 4.26 0.32
C PHE A 15 -12.28 3.78 -0.57
N LEU A 16 -13.17 4.70 -0.96
CA LEU A 16 -14.25 4.40 -1.91
C LEU A 16 -13.71 3.94 -3.28
N HIS A 17 -12.58 4.50 -3.73
CA HIS A 17 -11.89 4.03 -4.94
C HIS A 17 -11.42 2.58 -4.80
N LEU A 18 -10.81 2.20 -3.67
CA LEU A 18 -10.41 0.81 -3.42
C LEU A 18 -11.60 -0.15 -3.40
N ARG A 19 -12.69 0.23 -2.73
CA ARG A 19 -13.93 -0.56 -2.71
C ARG A 19 -14.50 -0.75 -4.11
N ASN A 20 -14.49 0.31 -4.92
CA ASN A 20 -14.95 0.27 -6.31
C ASN A 20 -14.01 -0.49 -7.25
N LYS A 21 -12.70 -0.48 -7.00
CA LYS A 21 -11.73 -1.26 -7.77
C LYS A 21 -11.88 -2.76 -7.50
N PHE A 22 -12.16 -3.12 -6.25
CA PHE A 22 -12.28 -4.50 -5.80
C PHE A 22 -13.71 -4.86 -5.37
N LYS A 23 -14.72 -4.59 -6.22
CA LYS A 23 -16.14 -4.87 -5.92
C LYS A 23 -16.45 -6.33 -5.58
N HIS A 24 -15.59 -7.25 -6.01
CA HIS A 24 -15.71 -8.68 -5.73
C HIS A 24 -15.18 -9.07 -4.33
N LEU A 25 -14.42 -8.19 -3.67
CA LEU A 25 -13.99 -8.39 -2.28
C LEU A 25 -15.10 -7.93 -1.34
N SER A 26 -15.21 -8.61 -0.21
CA SER A 26 -16.08 -8.14 0.88
C SER A 26 -15.55 -6.83 1.46
N ASP A 27 -16.46 -6.00 1.94
CA ASP A 27 -16.12 -4.72 2.58
C ASP A 27 -15.15 -4.92 3.76
N ALA A 28 -15.34 -5.99 4.53
CA ALA A 28 -14.43 -6.36 5.61
C ALA A 28 -12.98 -6.60 5.12
N LYS A 29 -12.79 -7.33 4.01
CA LYS A 29 -11.45 -7.57 3.45
C LYS A 29 -10.78 -6.28 2.98
N VAL A 30 -11.55 -5.38 2.38
CA VAL A 30 -11.05 -4.07 1.94
C VAL A 30 -10.70 -3.22 3.17
N LYS A 31 -11.54 -3.18 4.20
CA LYS A 31 -11.29 -2.42 5.45
C LYS A 31 -10.06 -2.89 6.20
N GLU A 32 -9.86 -4.19 6.27
CA GLU A 32 -8.67 -4.81 6.87
C GLU A 32 -7.44 -4.73 5.94
N GLY A 33 -7.58 -4.22 4.71
CA GLY A 33 -6.50 -4.17 3.72
C GLY A 33 -5.92 -5.56 3.40
N MET A 34 -6.74 -6.60 3.48
CA MET A 34 -6.41 -7.98 3.15
C MET A 34 -6.43 -8.18 1.65
N PHE A 35 -5.33 -7.81 1.00
CA PHE A 35 -5.11 -7.97 -0.42
C PHE A 35 -4.08 -9.05 -0.72
N ILE A 36 -4.32 -9.85 -1.75
CA ILE A 36 -3.31 -10.78 -2.27
C ILE A 36 -2.31 -10.04 -3.17
N SER A 37 -1.13 -10.63 -3.39
CA SER A 37 -0.04 -10.00 -4.14
C SER A 37 -0.46 -9.40 -5.51
N PRO A 38 -1.28 -10.07 -6.34
CA PRO A 38 -1.80 -9.45 -7.58
C PRO A 38 -2.63 -8.19 -7.35
N GLN A 39 -3.45 -8.14 -6.29
CA GLN A 39 -4.27 -6.98 -5.95
C GLN A 39 -3.41 -5.83 -5.44
N ILE A 40 -2.40 -6.11 -4.60
CA ILE A 40 -1.44 -5.11 -4.14
C ILE A 40 -0.71 -4.48 -5.34
N LYS A 41 -0.20 -5.32 -6.25
CA LYS A 41 0.42 -4.85 -7.50
C LYS A 41 -0.53 -4.00 -8.35
N ALA A 42 -1.82 -4.36 -8.37
CA ALA A 42 -2.83 -3.58 -9.09
C ALA A 42 -3.11 -2.21 -8.45
N VAL A 43 -3.01 -2.07 -7.12
CA VAL A 43 -3.08 -0.77 -6.44
C VAL A 43 -1.81 0.05 -6.71
N PHE A 44 -0.64 -0.59 -6.71
CA PHE A 44 0.64 0.10 -6.97
C PHE A 44 0.72 0.70 -8.38
N ARG A 45 0.02 0.12 -9.35
CA ARG A 45 -0.06 0.59 -10.74
C ARG A 45 -1.24 1.53 -10.99
N ASP A 46 -2.07 1.78 -9.97
CA ASP A 46 -3.25 2.62 -10.10
C ASP A 46 -2.88 4.09 -9.88
N GLU A 47 -2.59 4.79 -10.97
CA GLU A 47 -2.29 6.22 -10.92
C GLU A 47 -3.49 7.06 -10.46
N GLU A 48 -4.72 6.59 -10.70
CA GLU A 48 -5.93 7.30 -10.28
C GLU A 48 -6.10 7.23 -8.76
N PHE A 49 -5.77 6.08 -8.17
CA PHE A 49 -5.68 5.93 -6.72
C PHE A 49 -4.69 6.93 -6.12
N GLU A 50 -3.49 7.03 -6.69
CA GLU A 50 -2.46 7.94 -6.19
C GLU A 50 -2.83 9.42 -6.35
N LYS A 51 -3.59 9.78 -7.38
CA LYS A 51 -4.14 11.14 -7.57
C LYS A 51 -5.24 11.50 -6.57
N LYS A 52 -5.94 10.50 -6.02
CA LYS A 52 -7.03 10.69 -5.03
C LYS A 52 -6.54 10.84 -3.60
N LEU A 53 -5.28 10.49 -3.33
CA LEU A 53 -4.66 10.66 -2.01
C LEU A 53 -4.53 12.15 -1.67
N SER A 54 -4.88 12.50 -0.43
CA SER A 54 -4.48 13.78 0.16
C SER A 54 -2.95 13.88 0.23
N GLU A 55 -2.41 15.09 0.44
CA GLU A 55 -0.95 15.28 0.51
C GLU A 55 -0.29 14.41 1.60
N ALA A 56 -0.92 14.31 2.78
CA ALA A 56 -0.44 13.47 3.88
C ALA A 56 -0.50 11.97 3.55
N GLU A 57 -1.61 11.50 2.98
CA GLU A 57 -1.75 10.10 2.56
C GLU A 57 -0.78 9.76 1.42
N LYS A 58 -0.52 10.71 0.51
CA LYS A 58 0.41 10.53 -0.60
C LYS A 58 1.85 10.41 -0.11
N ALA A 59 2.26 11.24 0.86
CA ALA A 59 3.56 11.09 1.49
C ALA A 59 3.72 9.71 2.15
N ALA A 60 2.71 9.26 2.91
CA ALA A 60 2.70 7.92 3.50
C ALA A 60 2.70 6.80 2.44
N TRP A 61 1.98 6.99 1.33
CA TRP A 61 1.92 6.03 0.22
C TRP A 61 3.24 5.89 -0.50
N LEU A 62 3.95 6.99 -0.76
CA LEU A 62 5.27 6.99 -1.38
C LEU A 62 6.29 6.29 -0.49
N ALA A 63 6.28 6.56 0.81
CA ALA A 63 7.12 5.85 1.79
C ALA A 63 6.81 4.35 1.81
N PHE A 64 5.51 3.99 1.80
CA PHE A 64 5.07 2.59 1.73
C PHE A 64 5.51 1.89 0.45
N LYS A 65 5.36 2.54 -0.72
CA LYS A 65 5.82 2.02 -2.01
C LYS A 65 7.33 1.81 -2.01
N SER A 66 8.11 2.79 -1.53
CA SER A 66 9.56 2.70 -1.45
C SER A 66 9.99 1.49 -0.60
N MET A 67 9.48 1.39 0.63
CA MET A 67 9.69 0.22 1.50
C MET A 67 9.38 -1.09 0.74
N CYS A 68 8.19 -1.20 0.16
CA CYS A 68 7.79 -2.38 -0.59
C CYS A 68 8.66 -2.66 -1.82
N THR A 69 9.20 -1.65 -2.52
CA THR A 69 10.14 -1.90 -3.64
C THR A 69 11.48 -2.44 -3.17
N HIS A 70 11.94 -2.07 -1.98
CA HIS A 70 13.15 -2.63 -1.38
C HIS A 70 12.93 -4.05 -0.87
N PHE A 71 11.74 -4.38 -0.34
CA PHE A 71 11.40 -5.74 0.15
C PHE A 71 10.90 -6.71 -0.92
N LEU A 72 10.15 -6.22 -1.92
CA LEU A 72 9.55 -7.03 -3.00
C LEU A 72 10.38 -6.97 -4.30
N GLY A 73 11.52 -6.29 -4.28
CA GLY A 73 12.47 -6.27 -5.37
C GLY A 73 13.01 -7.68 -5.60
N ASN A 74 13.01 -8.13 -6.85
CA ASN A 74 13.54 -9.42 -7.29
C ASN A 74 15.08 -9.52 -7.14
N LYS A 75 15.71 -8.60 -6.40
CA LYS A 75 17.07 -8.76 -5.91
C LYS A 75 16.98 -9.39 -4.53
N LYS A 76 17.49 -10.61 -4.40
CA LYS A 76 17.83 -11.21 -3.11
C LYS A 76 18.64 -10.17 -2.35
N ALA A 77 18.05 -9.50 -1.37
CA ALA A 77 18.82 -8.66 -0.46
C ALA A 77 19.88 -9.58 0.15
N GLU A 78 21.15 -9.27 -0.07
CA GLU A 78 22.24 -9.90 0.66
C GLU A 78 22.04 -9.47 2.11
N THR A 79 21.34 -10.33 2.84
CA THR A 79 21.12 -10.29 4.29
C THR A 79 20.16 -9.22 4.82
N TYR A 80 19.14 -9.71 5.53
CA TYR A 80 18.14 -8.97 6.29
C TYR A 80 18.73 -7.97 7.31
N GLU A 81 19.98 -8.18 7.71
CA GLU A 81 20.70 -7.37 8.71
C GLU A 81 21.07 -5.97 8.19
N ASP A 82 21.39 -5.82 6.90
CA ASP A 82 21.76 -4.52 6.32
C ASP A 82 20.55 -3.57 6.21
N LEU A 83 19.36 -4.13 5.93
CA LEU A 83 18.10 -3.37 5.87
C LEU A 83 17.69 -2.81 7.23
N VAL A 84 17.97 -3.52 8.33
CA VAL A 84 17.68 -3.04 9.68
C VAL A 84 18.73 -2.04 10.15
N GLY A 85 20.00 -2.22 9.74
CA GLY A 85 21.09 -1.28 10.06
C GLY A 85 20.90 0.13 9.51
N ASP A 86 20.28 0.28 8.34
CA ASP A 86 19.99 1.58 7.74
C ASP A 86 18.71 2.24 8.26
N MET A 87 17.85 1.51 8.98
CA MET A 87 16.69 2.07 9.68
C MET A 87 17.05 2.72 11.04
N VAL A 88 18.24 2.46 11.57
CA VAL A 88 18.68 2.88 12.93
C VAL A 88 19.83 3.92 12.87
N LYS A 89 19.97 4.66 11.76
CA LYS A 89 20.87 5.83 11.66
C LYS A 89 20.09 7.13 11.65
#